data_AF-A0A530BP95-F1
#
_entry.id   AF-A0A530BP95-F1
#
_cell.length_a   1.000
_cell.length_b   1.000
_cell.length_c   1.000
_cell.angle_alpha   90.00
_cell.angle_beta   90.00
_cell.angle_gamma   90.00
#
_symmetry.space_group_name_H-M   'P 1'
#
loop_
_entity.id
_entity.type
_entity.pdbx_description
1 polymer ?
#
loop_
_entity_poly.entity_id
_entity_poly.type
_entity_poly.pdbx_seq_one_letter_code
_entity_poly.pdbx_strand_id
1 'polypeptide(L)'
;MKPLPEIRLAPSRPVLDGRPLEKRVGLIALATDHTSEVDFRRMVASERIGVYVARIPYANPTTPENLRKMQPQLSSGAALI
;
A
#
# COMPACT_ATOMS: atom_id res chain seq x y z
N MET A 1 -11.04 -5.45 34.12
CA MET A 1 -10.97 -5.27 32.66
C MET A 1 -11.94 -4.17 32.26
N LYS A 2 -11.55 -3.24 31.38
CA LYS A 2 -12.52 -2.29 30.80
C LYS A 2 -13.44 -3.05 29.85
N PRO A 3 -14.76 -2.77 29.85
CA PRO A 3 -15.65 -3.35 28.85
C PRO A 3 -15.21 -2.90 27.45
N LEU A 4 -15.30 -3.81 26.48
CA LEU A 4 -15.04 -3.51 25.08
C LEU A 4 -16.10 -2.52 24.57
N PRO A 5 -15.75 -1.62 23.63
CA PRO A 5 -16.71 -0.71 23.02
C PRO A 5 -17.78 -1.48 22.25
N GLU A 6 -19.01 -0.96 22.30
CA GLU A 6 -20.13 -1.51 21.55
C GLU A 6 -20.02 -1.12 20.07
N ILE A 7 -19.99 -2.12 19.17
CA ILE A 7 -19.96 -1.90 17.72
C ILE A 7 -21.40 -1.93 17.21
N ARG A 8 -21.85 -0.85 16.57
CA ARG A 8 -23.20 -0.74 15.98
C ARG A 8 -23.12 -0.51 14.47
N LEU A 9 -24.04 -1.12 13.73
CA LEU A 9 -24.21 -0.86 12.31
C LEU A 9 -24.95 0.46 12.12
N ALA A 10 -24.43 1.34 11.25
CA ALA A 10 -25.16 2.55 10.87
C ALA A 10 -26.38 2.18 10.00
N PRO A 11 -27.52 2.87 10.18
CA PRO A 11 -28.75 2.57 9.42
C PRO A 11 -28.67 3.01 7.95
N SER A 12 -27.68 3.83 7.60
CA SER A 12 -27.46 4.35 6.25
C SER A 12 -26.06 4.03 5.75
N ARG A 13 -25.93 3.89 4.43
CA ARG A 13 -24.62 3.80 3.78
C ARG A 13 -23.98 5.19 3.76
N PRO A 14 -22.65 5.30 4.00
CA PRO A 14 -21.96 6.56 3.79
C PRO A 14 -22.03 6.94 2.31
N VAL A 15 -22.12 8.24 2.05
CA VAL A 15 -21.91 8.78 0.69
C VAL A 15 -20.43 8.62 0.37
N LEU A 16 -20.13 7.95 -0.74
CA LEU A 16 -18.76 7.74 -1.20
C LEU A 16 -18.45 8.69 -2.34
N ASP A 17 -17.23 9.21 -2.36
CA ASP A 17 -16.73 9.93 -3.52
C ASP A 17 -16.65 8.96 -4.71
N GLY A 18 -17.25 9.33 -5.85
CA GLY A 18 -17.20 8.51 -7.06
C GLY A 18 -15.76 8.28 -7.53
N ARG A 19 -14.88 9.27 -7.34
CA ARG A 19 -13.44 9.17 -7.55
C ARG A 19 -12.71 10.26 -6.76
N PRO A 20 -12.07 9.93 -5.62
CA PRO A 20 -11.42 10.95 -4.78
C PRO A 20 -10.20 11.60 -5.43
N LEU A 21 -9.53 10.91 -6.38
CA LEU A 21 -8.32 11.39 -7.05
C LEU A 21 -8.35 11.09 -8.55
N GLU A 22 -7.98 12.07 -9.37
CA GLU A 22 -8.00 11.98 -10.83
C GLU A 22 -7.11 10.87 -11.36
N LYS A 23 -5.95 10.64 -10.74
CA LYS A 23 -4.99 9.61 -11.12
C LYS A 23 -4.52 8.83 -9.89
N ARG A 24 -4.06 7.61 -10.11
CA ARG A 24 -3.55 6.72 -9.06
C ARG A 24 -2.27 6.06 -9.53
N VAL A 25 -1.30 5.94 -8.62
CA VAL A 25 -0.04 5.23 -8.82
C VAL A 25 0.12 4.23 -7.69
N GLY A 26 0.31 2.97 -8.07
CA GLY A 26 0.66 1.90 -7.15
C GLY A 26 2.17 1.74 -7.07
N LEU A 27 2.70 1.61 -5.86
CA LEU A 27 4.11 1.31 -5.59
C LEU A 27 4.22 -0.03 -4.88
N ILE A 28 5.09 -0.90 -5.38
CA ILE A 28 5.50 -2.11 -4.67
C ILE A 28 6.87 -1.83 -4.08
N ALA A 29 6.95 -1.73 -2.76
CA ALA A 29 8.18 -1.44 -2.04
C ALA A 29 8.59 -2.63 -1.16
N LEU A 30 9.86 -2.68 -0.77
CA LEU A 30 10.32 -3.68 0.20
C LEU A 30 9.81 -3.32 1.59
N ALA A 31 9.57 -4.32 2.44
CA ALA A 31 9.16 -4.11 3.83
C ALA A 31 10.18 -3.29 4.65
N THR A 32 11.45 -3.35 4.26
CA THR A 32 12.56 -2.60 4.87
C THR A 32 12.87 -1.29 4.15
N ASP A 33 12.13 -0.94 3.09
CA ASP A 33 12.26 0.35 2.43
C ASP A 33 11.42 1.40 3.16
N HIS A 34 12.11 2.29 3.85
CA HIS A 34 11.52 3.39 4.62
C HIS A 34 11.64 4.75 3.92
N THR A 35 12.20 4.81 2.71
CA THR A 35 12.51 6.08 2.02
C THR A 35 11.68 6.27 0.76
N SER A 36 11.52 5.23 -0.06
CA SER A 36 10.93 5.39 -1.41
C SER A 36 9.49 5.92 -1.39
N GLU A 37 8.68 5.53 -0.40
CA GLU A 37 7.30 6.05 -0.28
C GLU A 37 7.30 7.57 -0.06
N VAL A 38 8.12 8.06 0.87
CA VAL A 38 8.20 9.48 1.22
C VAL A 38 8.78 10.28 0.05
N ASP A 39 9.85 9.77 -0.57
CA ASP A 39 10.49 10.43 -1.70
C ASP A 39 9.58 10.48 -2.92
N PHE A 40 8.89 9.38 -3.24
CA PHE A 40 7.94 9.35 -4.36
C PHE A 40 6.77 10.31 -4.11
N ARG A 41 6.28 10.37 -2.87
CA ARG A 41 5.23 11.32 -2.50
C ARG A 41 5.72 12.77 -2.63
N ARG A 42 6.97 13.06 -2.28
CA ARG A 42 7.55 14.40 -2.41
C ARG A 42 7.80 14.80 -3.87
N MET A 43 8.25 13.88 -4.70
CA MET A 43 8.70 14.16 -6.07
C MET A 43 7.58 14.07 -7.11
N VAL A 44 6.63 13.15 -6.93
CA VAL A 44 5.65 12.78 -7.95
C VAL A 44 4.22 13.07 -7.52
N ALA A 45 3.89 12.93 -6.23
CA ALA A 45 2.51 13.16 -5.81
C ALA A 45 2.15 14.64 -5.95
N SER A 46 0.97 14.87 -6.52
CA SER A 46 0.27 16.15 -6.48
C SER A 46 -1.09 15.91 -5.83
N GLU A 47 -1.83 16.97 -5.50
CA GLU A 47 -3.17 16.87 -4.95
C GLU A 47 -4.15 16.07 -5.85
N ARG A 48 -3.79 15.84 -7.12
CA ARG A 48 -4.60 15.09 -8.10
C ARG A 48 -4.17 13.62 -8.26
N ILE A 49 -3.07 13.21 -7.64
CA ILE A 49 -2.47 11.87 -7.79
C ILE A 49 -2.46 11.14 -6.45
N GLY A 50 -3.20 10.04 -6.35
CA GLY A 50 -3.12 9.11 -5.23
C GLY A 50 -1.92 8.19 -5.35
N VAL A 51 -1.12 8.10 -4.30
CA VAL A 51 -0.01 7.14 -4.20
C VAL A 51 -0.40 6.07 -3.17
N TYR A 52 -0.34 4.81 -3.57
CA TYR A 52 -0.72 3.65 -2.76
C TYR A 52 0.43 2.66 -2.74
N VAL A 53 0.82 2.18 -1.56
CA VAL A 53 2.02 1.35 -1.40
C VAL A 53 1.66 -0.02 -0.84
N ALA A 54 2.03 -1.07 -1.57
CA ALA A 54 2.08 -2.43 -1.06
C ALA A 54 3.52 -2.78 -0.69
N ARG A 55 3.74 -3.27 0.53
CA ARG A 55 5.06 -3.69 1.00
C ARG A 55 5.21 -5.20 0.93
N ILE A 56 6.27 -5.68 0.29
CA ILE A 56 6.58 -7.11 0.16
C ILE A 56 7.76 -7.50 1.07
N PRO A 57 7.79 -8.73 1.61
CA PRO A 57 8.92 -9.20 2.40
C PRO A 57 10.24 -9.12 1.62
N TYR A 58 11.32 -8.76 2.30
CA TYR A 58 12.67 -8.75 1.72
C TYR A 58 13.43 -10.02 2.12
N ALA A 59 13.96 -10.75 1.14
CA ALA A 59 14.75 -11.96 1.38
C ALA A 59 16.26 -11.62 1.47
N ASN A 60 16.80 -11.61 2.69
CA ASN A 60 18.20 -11.34 3.00
C ASN A 60 19.00 -12.67 3.13
N PRO A 61 20.24 -12.81 2.62
CA PRO A 61 21.03 -11.84 1.85
C PRO A 61 20.51 -11.59 0.44
N THR A 62 20.74 -10.38 -0.11
CA THR A 62 20.50 -10.07 -1.53
C THR A 62 21.40 -10.93 -2.40
N THR A 63 20.85 -12.06 -2.84
CA THR A 63 21.48 -12.98 -3.79
C THR A 63 20.56 -13.12 -5.00
N PRO A 64 21.09 -13.39 -6.20
CA PRO A 64 20.26 -13.65 -7.38
C PRO A 64 19.19 -14.72 -7.13
N GLU A 65 19.50 -15.76 -6.35
CA GLU A 65 18.60 -16.84 -5.99
C GLU A 65 17.43 -16.34 -5.13
N ASN A 66 17.72 -15.52 -4.10
CA ASN A 66 16.69 -14.94 -3.24
C ASN A 66 15.83 -13.91 -3.99
N LEU A 67 16.42 -13.11 -4.88
CA LEU A 67 15.66 -12.17 -5.72
C LEU A 67 14.68 -12.91 -6.64
N ARG A 68 15.08 -14.04 -7.24
CA ARG A 68 14.16 -14.88 -8.03
C ARG A 68 13.03 -15.43 -7.18
N LYS A 69 13.31 -15.88 -5.95
CA LYS A 69 12.28 -16.36 -5.01
C LYS A 69 11.29 -15.27 -4.58
N MET A 70 11.69 -13.99 -4.63
CA MET A 70 10.82 -12.86 -4.34
C MET A 70 9.86 -12.51 -5.49
N GLN A 71 10.08 -13.00 -6.71
CA GLN A 71 9.24 -12.67 -7.87
C GLN A 71 7.73 -12.88 -7.65
N PRO A 72 7.25 -13.99 -7.05
CA PRO A 72 5.82 -14.19 -6.81
C PRO A 72 5.21 -13.10 -5.91
N GLN A 73 6.00 -12.56 -4.97
CA GLN A 73 5.55 -11.53 -4.05
C GLN A 73 5.25 -10.21 -4.77
N LEU A 74 5.88 -9.92 -5.91
CA LEU A 74 5.54 -8.75 -6.73
C LEU A 74 4.10 -8.84 -7.24
N SER A 75 3.70 -10.01 -7.75
CA SER A 75 2.32 -10.21 -8.22
C SER A 75 1.32 -10.15 -7.07
N SER A 76 1.65 -10.74 -5.91
CA SER A 76 0.81 -10.66 -4.72
C SER A 76 0.69 -9.22 -4.19
N GLY A 77 1.77 -8.45 -4.20
CA GLY A 77 1.77 -7.04 -3.80
C GLY A 77 0.94 -6.19 -4.76
N ALA A 78 1.07 -6.42 -6.07
CA ALA A 78 0.28 -5.73 -7.09
C ALA A 78 -1.23 -5.96 -6.92
N ALA A 79 -1.64 -7.15 -6.48
CA ALA A 79 -3.06 -7.47 -6.29
C ALA A 79 -3.73 -6.71 -5.12
N LEU A 80 -2.96 -6.04 -4.26
CA LEU A 80 -3.46 -5.31 -3.09
C LEU A 80 -3.72 -3.82 -3.36
N ILE A 81 -3.37 -3.31 -4.54
CA ILE A 81 -3.38 -1.88 -4.89
C ILE A 81 -4.06 -1.63 -6.24
#